data_AF-A0A2W2HK62-F1
#
_entry.id   AF-A0A2W2HK62-F1
#
_cell.length_a   1.000
_cell.length_b   1.000
_cell.length_c   1.000
_cell.angle_alpha   90.00
_cell.angle_beta   90.00
_cell.angle_gamma   90.00
#
_symmetry.space_group_name_H-M   'P 1'
#
loop_
_entity.id
_entity.type
_entity.pdbx_description
1 polymer ?
#
loop_
_entity_poly.entity_id
_entity_poly.type
_entity_poly.pdbx_seq_one_letter_code
_entity_poly.pdbx_strand_id
1 'polypeptide(L)'
;MMGSDRSQCWPAYVVALMLLGYAAGKAVFALQARLGFPGGPPVSAAETDSYFLDPALAQWFATASGVLGACIALATVTARGRRVPRTLMWLMLTVLLLAVLGGKGITILDGFIGIGVGWQWNHGVVGLVAVAPAAEMFRSNVVRTRRVAH
;
A
#
# COMPACT_ATOMS: atom_id res chain seq x y z
N MET A 1 18.55 32.36 4.62
CA MET A 1 18.54 30.89 4.78
C MET A 1 17.13 30.47 5.19
N MET A 2 16.27 30.12 4.23
CA MET A 2 14.95 29.56 4.52
C MET A 2 15.11 28.13 5.03
N GLY A 3 14.46 27.81 6.15
CA GLY A 3 14.65 26.57 6.91
C GLY A 3 14.40 25.30 6.08
N SER A 4 15.47 24.55 5.85
CA SER A 4 15.48 23.20 5.28
C SER A 4 15.03 22.11 6.26
N ASP A 5 14.48 22.48 7.42
CA ASP A 5 14.21 21.59 8.56
C ASP A 5 12.75 21.15 8.69
N ARG A 6 11.88 21.45 7.71
CA ARG A 6 10.63 20.70 7.59
C ARG A 6 10.99 19.29 7.11
N SER A 7 11.17 18.38 8.07
CA SER A 7 11.13 16.94 7.84
C SER A 7 10.06 16.66 6.79
N GLN A 8 10.47 16.08 5.65
CA GLN A 8 9.56 15.80 4.53
C GLN A 8 8.51 14.77 4.99
N CYS A 9 7.41 15.25 5.57
CA CYS A 9 6.29 14.43 6.02
C CYS A 9 5.34 14.06 4.87
N TRP A 10 5.48 14.73 3.72
CA TRP A 10 4.61 14.54 2.56
C TRP A 10 4.53 13.08 2.07
N PRO A 11 5.61 12.26 2.04
CA PRO A 11 5.52 10.90 1.53
C PRO A 11 4.57 10.05 2.39
N ALA A 12 4.59 10.24 3.71
CA ALA A 12 3.72 9.52 4.62
C ALA A 12 2.23 9.83 4.39
N TYR A 13 1.90 11.10 4.14
CA TYR A 13 0.52 11.50 3.85
C TYR A 13 0.04 10.97 2.49
N VAL A 14 0.90 11.02 1.47
CA VAL A 14 0.60 10.46 0.14
C VAL A 14 0.36 8.96 0.23
N VAL A 15 1.26 8.22 0.90
CA VAL A 15 1.10 6.77 1.11
C VAL A 15 -0.19 6.47 1.89
N ALA A 16 -0.47 7.22 2.96
CA ALA A 16 -1.69 7.03 3.74
C ALA A 16 -2.95 7.23 2.88
N LEU A 17 -3.00 8.32 2.10
CA LEU A 17 -4.13 8.61 1.22
C LEU A 17 -4.32 7.49 0.17
N MET A 18 -3.23 7.03 -0.43
CA MET A 18 -3.28 5.96 -1.43
C MET A 18 -3.78 4.63 -0.84
N LEU A 19 -3.34 4.29 0.38
CA LEU A 19 -3.76 3.06 1.06
C LEU A 19 -5.21 3.13 1.54
N LEU A 20 -5.68 4.32 1.95
CA LEU A 20 -7.11 4.54 2.24
C LEU A 20 -7.96 4.47 0.97
N GLY A 21 -7.50 5.04 -0.14
CA GLY A 21 -8.18 4.91 -1.44
C GLY A 21 -8.24 3.45 -1.90
N TYR A 22 -7.15 2.70 -1.72
CA TYR A 22 -7.10 1.25 -1.94
C TYR A 22 -8.11 0.52 -1.04
N ALA A 23 -8.11 0.80 0.26
CA ALA A 23 -9.02 0.16 1.22
C ALA A 23 -10.49 0.44 0.87
N ALA A 24 -10.83 1.68 0.53
CA ALA A 24 -12.17 2.05 0.11
C ALA A 24 -12.60 1.29 -1.16
N GLY A 25 -11.72 1.22 -2.17
CA GLY A 25 -11.98 0.43 -3.38
C GLY A 25 -12.21 -1.05 -3.08
N LYS A 26 -11.43 -1.61 -2.15
CA LYS A 26 -11.56 -3.01 -1.72
C LYS A 26 -12.85 -3.27 -0.93
N ALA A 27 -13.26 -2.34 -0.08
CA ALA A 27 -14.54 -2.42 0.64
C ALA A 27 -15.72 -2.42 -0.34
N VAL A 28 -15.70 -1.54 -1.35
CA VAL A 28 -16.74 -1.51 -2.40
C VAL A 28 -16.81 -2.85 -3.14
N PHE A 29 -15.67 -3.46 -3.46
CA PHE A 29 -15.64 -4.75 -4.16
C PHE A 29 -16.12 -5.90 -3.26
N ALA A 30 -15.82 -5.85 -1.96
CA ALA A 30 -16.35 -6.80 -0.99
C ALA A 30 -17.89 -6.74 -0.94
N LEU A 31 -18.46 -5.53 -0.90
CA LEU A 31 -19.91 -5.32 -0.90
C LEU A 31 -20.58 -5.75 -2.21
N GLN A 32 -19.85 -5.76 -3.32
CA GLN A 32 -20.33 -6.18 -4.64
C GLN A 32 -20.05 -7.66 -4.94
N ALA A 33 -19.45 -8.43 -4.02
CA ALA A 33 -18.99 -9.80 -4.24
C ALA A 33 -18.09 -9.96 -5.49
N ARG A 34 -17.22 -8.97 -5.73
CA ARG A 34 -16.27 -8.97 -6.86
C ARG A 34 -14.86 -9.30 -6.37
N LEU A 35 -14.13 -10.09 -7.15
CA LEU A 35 -12.70 -10.36 -6.93
C LEU A 35 -11.81 -9.44 -7.78
N GLY A 36 -10.55 -9.30 -7.37
CA GLY A 36 -9.53 -8.58 -8.14
C GLY A 36 -9.64 -7.04 -8.10
N PHE A 37 -8.80 -6.37 -8.90
CA PHE A 37 -8.89 -4.97 -9.29
C PHE A 37 -8.04 -4.79 -10.57
N PRO A 38 -8.47 -4.01 -11.58
CA PRO A 38 -9.74 -3.28 -11.68
C PRO A 38 -10.83 -4.13 -12.37
N GLY A 39 -12.01 -4.21 -11.76
CA GLY A 39 -13.22 -4.68 -12.46
C GLY A 39 -13.38 -6.19 -12.63
N GLY A 40 -12.82 -7.03 -11.75
CA GLY A 40 -13.03 -8.47 -11.86
C GLY A 40 -14.53 -8.81 -11.86
N PRO A 41 -14.95 -9.78 -12.70
CA PRO A 41 -16.35 -10.14 -12.86
C PRO A 41 -16.94 -10.61 -11.52
N PRO A 42 -18.28 -10.56 -11.36
CA PRO A 42 -18.93 -11.26 -10.27
C PRO A 42 -18.48 -12.73 -10.30
N VAL A 43 -18.00 -13.22 -9.17
CA VAL A 43 -17.53 -14.60 -9.06
C VAL A 43 -18.74 -15.50 -8.83
N SER A 44 -18.91 -16.50 -9.68
CA SER A 44 -20.01 -17.46 -9.50
C SER A 44 -19.76 -18.32 -8.26
N ALA A 45 -20.82 -18.83 -7.63
CA ALA A 45 -20.68 -19.70 -6.45
C ALA A 45 -19.81 -20.95 -6.75
N ALA A 46 -19.92 -21.50 -7.96
CA ALA A 46 -19.12 -22.65 -8.40
C ALA A 46 -17.62 -22.32 -8.55
N GLU A 47 -17.28 -21.07 -8.89
CA GLU A 47 -15.89 -20.62 -8.97
C GLU A 47 -15.33 -20.28 -7.57
N THR A 48 -16.18 -19.79 -6.66
CA THR A 48 -15.83 -19.56 -5.25
C THR A 48 -15.32 -20.82 -4.57
N ASP A 49 -15.94 -21.98 -4.84
CA ASP A 49 -15.55 -23.27 -4.25
C ASP A 49 -14.12 -23.71 -4.64
N SER A 50 -13.56 -23.14 -5.71
CA SER A 50 -12.18 -23.41 -6.14
C SER A 50 -11.13 -22.53 -5.45
N TYR A 51 -11.55 -21.45 -4.78
CA TYR A 51 -10.64 -20.54 -4.10
C TYR A 51 -10.28 -21.02 -2.69
N PHE A 52 -9.02 -20.79 -2.31
CA PHE A 52 -8.55 -21.05 -0.95
C PHE A 52 -9.26 -20.20 0.11
N LEU A 53 -9.70 -18.99 -0.25
CA LEU A 53 -10.36 -18.04 0.64
C LEU A 53 -11.57 -17.44 -0.05
N ASP A 54 -12.65 -17.25 0.71
CA ASP A 54 -13.85 -16.57 0.22
C ASP A 54 -13.50 -15.20 -0.41
N PRO A 55 -14.00 -14.92 -1.63
CA PRO A 55 -13.82 -13.67 -2.34
C PRO A 55 -14.04 -12.40 -1.50
N ALA A 56 -15.16 -12.33 -0.79
CA ALA A 56 -15.53 -11.14 -0.02
C ALA A 56 -14.63 -11.00 1.22
N LEU A 57 -14.33 -12.12 1.88
CA LEU A 57 -13.41 -12.16 3.00
C LEU A 57 -12.00 -11.70 2.59
N ALA A 58 -11.50 -12.14 1.42
CA ALA A 58 -10.23 -11.68 0.86
C ALA A 58 -10.21 -10.16 0.63
N GLN A 59 -11.30 -9.58 0.10
CA GLN A 59 -11.40 -8.13 -0.09
C GLN A 59 -11.52 -7.37 1.25
N TRP A 60 -12.14 -7.95 2.28
CA TRP A 60 -12.15 -7.36 3.62
C TRP A 60 -10.77 -7.38 4.28
N PHE A 61 -9.99 -8.46 4.11
CA PHE A 61 -8.59 -8.47 4.53
C PHE A 61 -7.75 -7.43 3.78
N ALA A 62 -7.97 -7.28 2.48
CA ALA A 62 -7.34 -6.23 1.69
C ALA A 62 -7.73 -4.81 2.19
N THR A 63 -8.98 -4.61 2.58
CA THR A 63 -9.46 -3.37 3.18
C THR A 63 -8.75 -3.09 4.51
N ALA A 64 -8.76 -4.07 5.41
CA ALA A 64 -8.14 -3.95 6.73
C ALA A 64 -6.63 -3.69 6.64
N SER A 65 -5.93 -4.37 5.73
CA SER A 65 -4.50 -4.14 5.48
C SER A 65 -4.22 -2.76 4.90
N GLY A 66 -5.08 -2.23 4.01
CA GLY A 66 -4.99 -0.84 3.53
C GLY A 66 -5.14 0.18 4.66
N VAL A 67 -6.13 0.00 5.54
CA VAL A 67 -6.32 0.87 6.72
C VAL A 67 -5.12 0.78 7.67
N LEU A 68 -4.66 -0.43 7.97
CA LEU A 68 -3.49 -0.65 8.82
C LEU A 68 -2.24 0.01 8.24
N GLY A 69 -1.99 -0.17 6.94
CA GLY A 69 -0.87 0.46 6.24
C GLY A 69 -0.93 1.98 6.29
N ALA A 70 -2.12 2.58 6.15
CA ALA A 70 -2.30 4.02 6.31
C ALA A 70 -1.98 4.50 7.73
N CYS A 71 -2.42 3.75 8.75
CA CYS A 71 -2.07 4.02 10.14
C CYS A 71 -0.55 3.94 10.38
N ILE A 72 0.12 2.94 9.81
CA ILE A 72 1.59 2.79 9.88
C ILE A 72 2.28 4.00 9.24
N ALA A 73 1.85 4.41 8.04
CA ALA A 73 2.41 5.57 7.36
C ALA A 73 2.27 6.84 8.22
N LEU A 74 1.08 7.11 8.78
CA LEU A 74 0.85 8.25 9.66
C LEU A 74 1.64 8.15 10.99
N ALA A 75 1.89 6.95 11.50
CA ALA A 75 2.72 6.77 12.68
C ALA A 75 4.16 7.28 12.48
N THR A 76 4.68 7.31 11.25
CA THR A 76 6.05 7.81 11.00
C THR A 76 6.21 9.33 11.25
N VAL A 77 5.11 10.08 11.16
CA VAL A 77 5.09 11.56 11.24
C VAL A 77 4.34 12.11 12.45
N THR A 78 3.53 11.30 13.14
CA THR A 78 2.75 11.73 14.31
C THR A 78 3.52 11.59 15.63
N ALA A 79 3.15 12.40 16.63
CA ALA A 79 3.76 12.36 17.96
C ALA A 79 3.57 11.01 18.67
N ARG A 80 2.40 10.38 18.49
CA ARG A 80 2.11 9.06 19.08
C ARG A 80 3.00 7.97 18.47
N GLY A 81 3.20 8.00 17.16
CA GLY A 81 4.04 7.01 16.49
C GLY A 81 5.53 7.12 16.83
N ARG A 82 6.01 8.27 17.32
CA ARG A 82 7.37 8.39 17.90
C ARG A 82 7.61 7.52 19.13
N ARG A 83 6.55 7.01 19.78
CA ARG A 83 6.65 6.10 20.93
C ARG A 83 6.85 4.64 20.52
N VAL A 84 6.67 4.31 19.23
CA VAL A 84 6.84 2.94 18.74
C VAL A 84 8.33 2.57 18.77
N PRO A 85 8.70 1.38 19.31
CA PRO A 85 10.07 0.90 19.27
C PRO A 85 10.62 0.90 17.84
N ARG A 86 11.86 1.37 17.66
CA ARG A 86 12.47 1.59 16.33
C ARG A 86 12.51 0.31 15.49
N THR A 87 12.92 -0.81 16.10
CA THR A 87 12.98 -2.11 15.42
C THR A 87 11.61 -2.54 14.90
N LEU A 88 10.55 -2.31 15.70
CA LEU A 88 9.19 -2.62 15.30
C LEU A 88 8.74 -1.72 14.14
N MET A 89 9.01 -0.41 14.22
CA MET A 89 8.70 0.52 13.12
C MET A 89 9.41 0.12 11.82
N TRP A 90 10.68 -0.30 11.90
CA TRP A 90 11.43 -0.76 10.74
C TRP A 90 10.83 -2.03 10.13
N LEU A 91 10.48 -3.01 10.96
CA LEU A 91 9.80 -4.22 10.50
C LEU A 91 8.49 -3.88 9.78
N MET A 92 7.65 -3.04 10.40
CA MET A 92 6.37 -2.61 9.83
C MET A 92 6.55 -1.87 8.50
N LEU A 93 7.54 -0.98 8.39
CA LEU A 93 7.83 -0.24 7.17
C LEU A 93 8.42 -1.14 6.07
N THR A 94 9.23 -2.13 6.42
CA THR A 94 9.73 -3.13 5.47
C THR A 94 8.58 -3.96 4.92
N VAL A 95 7.71 -4.48 5.80
CA VAL A 95 6.53 -5.25 5.37
C VAL A 95 5.61 -4.39 4.48
N LEU A 96 5.37 -3.13 4.86
CA LEU A 96 4.58 -2.20 4.06
C LEU A 96 5.21 -1.95 2.69
N LEU A 97 6.53 -1.72 2.63
CA LEU A 97 7.25 -1.49 1.38
C LEU A 97 7.16 -2.73 0.48
N LEU A 98 7.38 -3.93 1.03
CA LEU A 98 7.26 -5.18 0.27
C LEU A 98 5.83 -5.41 -0.23
N ALA A 99 4.81 -5.08 0.57
CA ALA A 99 3.42 -5.19 0.15
C ALA A 99 3.08 -4.22 -1.00
N VAL A 100 3.56 -2.96 -0.91
CA VAL A 100 3.39 -1.96 -1.98
C VAL A 100 4.13 -2.40 -3.24
N LEU A 101 5.38 -2.84 -3.11
CA LEU A 101 6.18 -3.33 -4.23
C LEU A 101 5.57 -4.57 -4.88
N GLY A 102 5.06 -5.53 -4.09
CA GLY A 102 4.39 -6.71 -4.62
C GLY A 102 3.12 -6.35 -5.38
N GLY A 103 2.22 -5.58 -4.74
CA GLY A 103 0.95 -5.19 -5.36
C GLY A 103 1.13 -4.31 -6.60
N LYS A 104 2.00 -3.28 -6.53
CA LYS A 104 2.27 -2.40 -7.68
C LYS A 104 3.18 -3.03 -8.70
N GLY A 105 4.09 -3.92 -8.30
CA GLY A 105 4.91 -4.70 -9.21
C GLY A 105 4.07 -5.54 -10.16
N ILE A 106 3.03 -6.21 -9.65
CA ILE A 106 2.06 -6.92 -10.50
C ILE A 106 1.34 -5.95 -11.46
N THR A 107 0.86 -4.81 -10.98
CA THR A 107 0.22 -3.78 -11.84
C THR A 107 1.16 -3.25 -12.92
N ILE A 108 2.45 -3.04 -12.60
CA ILE A 108 3.47 -2.55 -13.52
C ILE A 108 3.75 -3.62 -14.59
N LEU A 109 4.06 -4.85 -14.15
CA LEU A 109 4.38 -5.95 -15.06
C LEU A 109 3.21 -6.24 -15.98
N ASP A 110 1.99 -6.30 -15.46
CA ASP A 110 0.82 -6.55 -16.30
C ASP A 110 0.51 -5.38 -17.23
N GLY A 111 0.61 -4.13 -16.76
CA GLY A 111 0.33 -2.96 -17.58
C GLY A 111 1.29 -2.79 -18.76
N PHE A 112 2.57 -3.16 -18.61
CA PHE A 112 3.58 -2.97 -19.66
C PHE A 112 3.89 -4.24 -20.46
N ILE A 113 3.81 -5.41 -19.84
CA ILE A 113 4.24 -6.69 -20.44
C ILE A 113 3.03 -7.59 -20.73
N GLY A 114 1.91 -7.41 -20.04
CA GLY A 114 0.69 -8.21 -20.23
C GLY A 114 0.84 -9.63 -19.70
N ILE A 115 0.79 -9.80 -18.37
CA ILE A 115 0.87 -11.11 -17.71
C ILE A 115 -0.51 -11.77 -17.51
N GLY A 116 -1.58 -11.14 -18.01
CA GLY A 116 -2.93 -11.71 -18.11
C GLY A 116 -3.91 -11.24 -17.02
N VAL A 117 -3.60 -10.19 -16.26
CA VAL A 117 -4.51 -9.68 -15.20
C VAL A 117 -5.50 -8.63 -15.74
N GLY A 118 -5.17 -7.95 -16.84
CA GLY A 118 -6.05 -6.99 -17.53
C GLY A 118 -5.77 -5.51 -17.24
N TRP A 119 -4.61 -5.20 -16.64
CA TRP A 119 -4.14 -3.84 -16.45
C TRP A 119 -3.69 -3.21 -17.77
N GLN A 120 -4.06 -1.95 -17.98
CA GLN A 120 -3.60 -1.17 -19.13
C GLN A 120 -2.30 -0.42 -18.80
N TRP A 121 -1.55 -0.01 -19.83
CA TRP A 121 -0.24 0.67 -19.70
C TRP A 121 -0.26 1.89 -18.76
N ASN A 122 -1.34 2.67 -18.77
CA ASN A 122 -1.51 3.84 -17.90
C ASN A 122 -1.55 3.44 -16.42
N HIS A 123 -2.12 2.27 -16.08
CA HIS A 123 -2.08 1.74 -14.71
C HIS A 123 -0.67 1.33 -14.31
N GLY A 124 0.14 0.82 -15.24
CA GLY A 124 1.56 0.55 -15.00
C GLY A 124 2.34 1.81 -14.64
N VAL A 125 2.10 2.92 -15.36
CA VAL A 125 2.68 4.23 -15.02
C VAL A 125 2.24 4.70 -13.62
N VAL A 126 0.94 4.60 -13.31
CA VAL A 126 0.42 4.91 -11.97
C VAL A 126 1.08 4.03 -10.91
N GLY A 127 1.33 2.75 -11.21
CA GLY A 127 2.06 1.83 -10.33
C GLY A 127 3.46 2.30 -10.01
N LEU A 128 4.23 2.76 -11.01
CA LEU A 128 5.57 3.31 -10.81
C LEU A 128 5.55 4.56 -9.94
N VAL A 129 4.66 5.51 -10.25
CA VAL A 129 4.49 6.75 -9.47
C VAL A 129 4.09 6.43 -8.02
N ALA A 130 3.27 5.40 -7.82
CA ALA A 130 2.80 4.97 -6.51
C ALA A 130 3.90 4.35 -5.62
N VAL A 131 4.92 3.72 -6.20
CA VAL A 131 6.02 3.10 -5.44
C VAL A 131 6.98 4.16 -4.86
N ALA A 132 7.22 5.25 -5.60
CA ALA A 132 8.15 6.30 -5.21
C ALA A 132 7.91 6.89 -3.79
N PRO A 133 6.69 7.28 -3.39
CA PRO A 133 6.46 7.83 -2.05
C PRO A 133 6.66 6.80 -0.93
N ALA A 134 6.39 5.51 -1.18
CA ALA A 134 6.65 4.46 -0.19
C ALA A 134 8.16 4.24 0.02
N ALA A 135 8.93 4.21 -1.06
CA ALA A 135 10.40 4.14 -1.00
C ALA A 135 11.00 5.37 -0.31
N GLU A 136 10.52 6.57 -0.63
CA GLU A 136 10.98 7.81 -0.02
C GLU A 136 10.62 7.89 1.48
N MET A 137 9.42 7.46 1.86
CA MET A 137 9.02 7.35 3.28
C MET A 137 9.96 6.42 4.05
N PHE A 138 10.26 5.24 3.49
CA PHE A 138 11.19 4.28 4.09
C PHE A 138 12.60 4.88 4.23
N ARG A 139 13.14 5.45 3.15
CA ARG A 139 14.46 6.11 3.12
C ARG A 139 14.56 7.23 4.16
N SER A 140 13.56 8.11 4.21
CA SER A 140 13.48 9.21 5.17
C SER A 140 13.49 8.72 6.62
N ASN A 141 12.81 7.60 6.91
CA ASN A 141 12.80 7.02 8.26
C ASN A 141 14.17 6.42 8.66
N VAL A 142 14.83 5.72 7.72
CA VAL A 142 16.17 5.16 7.93
C VAL A 142 17.20 6.27 8.20
N VAL A 143 17.19 7.34 7.38
CA VAL A 143 18.11 8.48 7.55
C VAL A 143 17.88 9.19 8.88
N ARG A 144 16.62 9.43 9.26
CA ARG A 144 16.28 10.08 10.55
C ARG A 144 16.77 9.25 11.73
N THR A 145 16.68 7.92 11.63
CA THR A 145 17.11 7.02 12.70
C THR A 145 18.63 7.05 12.90
N ARG A 146 19.41 7.08 11.80
CA ARG A 146 20.88 7.14 11.87
C ARG A 146 21.39 8.43 12.55
N ARG A 147 20.75 9.57 12.30
CA ARG A 147 21.13 10.86 12.92
C ARG A 147 20.96 10.93 14.43
N VAL A 148 20.15 10.05 15.04
CA VAL A 148 19.94 10.03 16.50
C VAL A 148 20.88 9.04 17.21
N ALA A 149 21.61 8.22 16.46
CA ALA A 149 22.56 7.25 17.00
C ALA A 149 24.01 7.76 17.04
N HIS A 150 24.26 8.92 16.43
CA HIS A 150 25.52 9.67 16.47
C HIS A 150 25.33 10.93 17.31
#